data_AF-A0A1V4VVX0-F1
#
_entry.id   AF-A0A1V4VVX0-F1
#
_cell.length_a   1.000
_cell.length_b   1.000
_cell.length_c   1.000
_cell.angle_alpha   90.00
_cell.angle_beta   90.00
_cell.angle_gamma   90.00
#
_symmetry.space_group_name_H-M   'P 1'
#
loop_
_entity.id
_entity.type
_entity.pdbx_description
1 polymer ?
#
loop_
_entity_poly.entity_id
_entity_poly.type
_entity_poly.pdbx_seq_one_letter_code
_entity_poly.pdbx_strand_id
1 'polypeptide(L)'
;MQENVIVCTSPHKTFNMAGLQISNLIIPNERLHRAYAWMLTRDAYPKPNIFALVATMAAYGQASPWLEELLAYLEANRDFIAQYLAQEMPQIGYYQPEGTFLAWLDFSACGLAGEKLQEFILQQARVVLNAGIIFGAEGNKFMRLNFACPRAQVERALERIKMAFDPIKMK
;
A
#
# COMPACT_ATOMS: atom_id res chain seq x y z
N MET A 1 15.08 18.02 19.30
CA MET A 1 14.54 17.03 18.34
C MET A 1 14.22 17.67 16.98
N GLN A 2 13.58 18.85 16.93
CA GLN A 2 13.18 19.52 15.67
C GLN A 2 14.34 19.93 14.73
N GLU A 3 15.56 20.11 15.25
CA GLU A 3 16.72 20.59 14.49
C GLU A 3 17.21 19.64 13.38
N ASN A 4 16.95 18.34 13.50
CA ASN A 4 17.47 17.30 12.59
C ASN A 4 16.34 16.45 11.99
N VAL A 5 15.15 17.03 11.80
CA VAL A 5 13.98 16.33 11.28
C VAL A 5 13.48 17.02 10.02
N ILE A 6 13.18 16.22 9.00
CA ILE A 6 12.46 16.61 7.79
C ILE A 6 11.23 15.72 7.73
N VAL A 7 10.03 16.30 7.78
CA VAL A 7 8.79 15.54 7.65
C VAL A 7 8.29 15.63 6.21
N CYS A 8 8.09 14.47 5.59
CA CYS A 8 7.57 14.34 4.23
C CYS A 8 6.10 13.95 4.27
N THR A 9 5.23 14.77 3.70
CA THR A 9 3.79 14.47 3.55
C THR A 9 3.33 14.69 2.12
N SER A 10 2.19 14.13 1.74
CA SER A 10 1.60 14.34 0.42
C SER A 10 0.13 13.90 0.43
N PRO A 11 -0.75 14.52 -0.37
CA PRO A 11 -2.12 14.04 -0.56
C PRO A 11 -2.19 12.74 -1.38
N HIS A 12 -1.08 12.27 -1.97
CA HIS A 12 -1.06 11.18 -2.95
C HIS A 12 -1.72 9.89 -2.50
N LYS A 13 -1.38 9.40 -1.31
CA LYS A 13 -1.90 8.12 -0.81
C LYS A 13 -3.31 8.26 -0.30
N THR A 14 -3.57 9.32 0.45
CA THR A 14 -4.88 9.60 1.05
C THR A 14 -5.97 9.78 0.00
N PHE A 15 -5.69 10.53 -1.07
CA PHE A 15 -6.68 10.91 -2.07
C PHE A 15 -6.46 10.26 -3.45
N ASN A 16 -5.58 9.26 -3.53
CA ASN A 16 -5.23 8.55 -4.78
C ASN A 16 -4.75 9.50 -5.92
N MET A 17 -3.86 10.43 -5.57
CA MET A 17 -3.39 11.52 -6.44
C MET A 17 -1.94 11.37 -6.93
N ALA A 18 -1.38 10.18 -6.93
CA ALA A 18 0.05 9.96 -7.22
C ALA A 18 0.51 10.52 -8.58
N GLY A 19 -0.38 10.56 -9.58
CA GLY A 19 -0.10 11.13 -10.90
C GLY A 19 0.04 12.65 -10.94
N LEU A 20 -0.33 13.37 -9.87
CA LEU A 20 -0.29 14.84 -9.81
C LEU A 20 1.05 15.40 -9.31
N GLN A 21 1.98 14.56 -8.85
CA GLN A 21 3.37 14.94 -8.58
C GLN A 21 3.52 16.18 -7.65
N ILE A 22 3.01 16.08 -6.42
CA ILE A 22 3.08 17.13 -5.40
C ILE A 22 3.26 16.51 -4.01
N SER A 23 4.17 17.10 -3.25
CA SER A 23 4.50 16.70 -1.87
C SER A 23 4.77 17.96 -1.05
N ASN A 24 4.62 17.85 0.26
CA ASN A 24 4.92 18.91 1.22
C ASN A 24 6.07 18.45 2.11
N LEU A 25 7.01 19.35 2.35
CA LEU A 25 8.11 19.13 3.27
C LEU A 25 8.01 20.14 4.41
N ILE A 26 7.98 19.64 5.64
CA ILE A 26 7.98 20.46 6.85
C ILE A 26 9.39 20.36 7.44
N ILE A 27 10.15 21.45 7.33
CA ILE A 27 11.56 21.54 7.75
C ILE A 27 11.72 22.71 8.72
N PRO A 28 11.64 22.50 10.04
CA PRO A 28 11.74 23.58 11.02
C PRO A 28 13.13 24.25 11.04
N ASN A 29 14.20 23.49 10.78
CA ASN A 29 15.55 24.03 10.74
C ASN A 29 15.78 24.83 9.45
N GLU A 30 15.90 26.14 9.60
CA GLU A 30 16.11 27.11 8.52
C GLU A 30 17.36 26.85 7.65
N ARG A 31 18.44 26.34 8.25
CA ARG A 31 19.67 26.01 7.51
C ARG A 31 19.42 24.80 6.60
N LEU A 32 18.75 23.75 7.09
CA LEU A 32 18.37 22.58 6.30
C LEU A 32 17.35 22.95 5.21
N HIS A 33 16.36 23.79 5.54
CA HIS A 33 15.35 24.25 4.60
C HIS A 33 16.00 24.99 3.41
N ARG A 34 16.91 25.93 3.68
CA ARG A 34 17.65 26.64 2.62
C ARG A 34 18.55 25.72 1.80
N ALA A 35 19.24 24.77 2.43
CA ALA A 35 20.07 23.81 1.71
C ALA A 35 19.24 22.94 0.76
N TYR A 36 18.06 22.51 1.19
CA TYR A 36 17.12 21.74 0.37
C TYR A 36 16.57 22.58 -0.81
N ALA A 37 16.13 23.82 -0.56
CA ALA A 37 15.65 24.72 -1.61
C ALA A 37 16.73 25.01 -2.67
N TRP A 38 17.98 25.17 -2.24
CA TRP A 38 19.11 25.35 -3.15
C TRP A 38 19.35 24.12 -4.03
N MET A 39 19.30 22.90 -3.45
CA MET A 39 19.41 21.65 -4.20
C MET A 39 18.32 21.52 -5.26
N LEU A 40 17.06 21.79 -4.93
CA LEU A 40 15.96 21.74 -5.90
C LEU A 40 16.18 22.70 -7.09
N THR A 41 16.70 23.90 -6.80
CA THR A 41 17.00 24.91 -7.83
C THR A 41 18.16 24.46 -8.71
N ARG A 42 19.25 23.96 -8.10
CA ARG A 42 20.44 23.46 -8.80
C ARG A 42 20.11 22.29 -9.72
N ASP A 43 19.26 21.38 -9.25
CA ASP A 43 18.89 20.16 -9.98
C ASP A 43 17.72 20.39 -10.95
N ALA A 44 17.30 21.65 -11.14
CA ALA A 44 16.18 22.06 -12.00
C ALA A 44 14.89 21.27 -11.74
N TYR A 45 14.61 20.96 -10.46
CA TYR A 45 13.45 20.17 -10.09
C TYR A 45 12.16 20.93 -10.46
N PRO A 46 11.22 20.29 -11.17
CA PRO A 46 10.04 20.97 -11.67
C PRO A 46 9.14 21.45 -10.51
N LYS A 47 8.58 22.65 -10.68
CA LYS A 47 7.52 23.13 -9.79
C LYS A 47 6.24 22.34 -10.05
N PRO A 48 5.37 22.14 -9.03
CA PRO A 48 4.07 21.51 -9.23
C PRO A 48 3.26 22.22 -10.30
N ASN A 49 2.54 21.46 -11.13
CA ASN A 49 1.63 22.03 -12.12
C ASN A 49 0.36 22.59 -11.46
N ILE A 50 -0.41 23.39 -12.21
CA ILE A 50 -1.61 24.06 -11.68
C ILE A 50 -2.67 23.06 -11.18
N PHE A 51 -2.84 21.92 -11.85
CA PHE A 51 -3.79 20.89 -11.43
C PHE A 51 -3.40 20.28 -10.09
N ALA A 52 -2.11 20.06 -9.87
CA ALA A 52 -1.58 19.53 -8.61
C ALA A 52 -1.84 20.49 -7.45
N LEU A 53 -1.66 21.80 -7.66
CA LEU A 53 -1.93 22.82 -6.66
C LEU A 53 -3.43 22.88 -6.31
N VAL A 54 -4.29 23.04 -7.32
CA VAL A 54 -5.75 23.16 -7.14
C VAL A 54 -6.33 21.91 -6.49
N ALA A 55 -5.93 20.72 -6.95
CA ALA A 55 -6.43 19.48 -6.40
C ALA A 55 -5.94 19.25 -4.96
N THR A 56 -4.72 19.67 -4.61
CA THR A 56 -4.23 19.58 -3.22
C THR A 56 -5.00 20.53 -2.30
N MET A 57 -5.30 21.75 -2.76
CA MET A 57 -6.12 22.69 -2.00
C MET A 57 -7.53 22.14 -1.76
N ALA A 58 -8.14 21.52 -2.78
CA ALA A 58 -9.45 20.88 -2.64
C ALA A 58 -9.39 19.66 -1.71
N ALA A 59 -8.38 18.81 -1.85
CA ALA A 59 -8.18 17.63 -1.01
C ALA A 59 -8.06 17.99 0.48
N TYR A 60 -7.23 18.98 0.81
CA TYR A 60 -7.06 19.41 2.21
C TYR A 60 -8.15 20.35 2.73
N GLY A 61 -8.83 21.09 1.85
CA GLY A 61 -9.85 22.05 2.27
C GLY A 61 -11.28 21.49 2.32
N GLN A 62 -11.61 20.50 1.50
CA GLN A 62 -13.00 20.13 1.22
C GLN A 62 -13.28 18.61 1.25
N ALA A 63 -12.26 17.75 1.12
CA ALA A 63 -12.46 16.32 0.92
C ALA A 63 -12.49 15.47 2.21
N SER A 64 -12.63 16.09 3.40
CA SER A 64 -12.77 15.34 4.67
C SER A 64 -13.91 14.33 4.64
N PRO A 65 -15.13 14.69 4.18
CA PRO A 65 -16.25 13.74 4.20
C PRO A 65 -15.97 12.49 3.35
N TRP A 66 -15.38 12.67 2.17
CA TRP A 66 -14.98 11.55 1.32
C TRP A 66 -13.92 10.66 1.99
N LEU A 67 -12.96 11.26 2.70
CA LEU A 67 -11.91 10.52 3.40
C LEU A 67 -12.48 9.70 4.56
N GLU A 68 -13.42 10.27 5.33
CA GLU A 68 -14.09 9.57 6.44
C GLU A 68 -14.86 8.34 5.93
N GLU A 69 -15.61 8.47 4.85
CA GLU A 69 -16.30 7.36 4.19
C GLU A 69 -15.31 6.30 3.66
N LEU A 70 -14.21 6.75 3.03
CA LEU A 70 -13.18 5.85 2.53
C LEU A 70 -12.53 5.06 3.68
N LEU A 71 -12.20 5.70 4.80
CA LEU A 71 -11.57 5.02 5.93
C LEU A 71 -12.47 3.93 6.51
N ALA A 72 -13.76 4.21 6.71
CA ALA A 72 -14.73 3.22 7.17
C ALA A 72 -14.83 2.04 6.18
N TYR A 73 -14.83 2.33 4.88
CA TYR A 73 -14.88 1.30 3.85
C TYR A 73 -13.61 0.43 3.81
N LEU A 74 -12.42 1.05 3.92
CA LEU A 74 -11.14 0.33 3.97
C LEU A 74 -11.02 -0.52 5.23
N GLU A 75 -11.49 -0.02 6.36
CA GLU A 75 -11.58 -0.76 7.62
C GLU A 75 -12.47 -2.00 7.46
N ALA A 76 -13.65 -1.86 6.86
CA ALA A 76 -14.50 -3.01 6.57
C ALA A 76 -13.78 -4.03 5.67
N ASN A 77 -13.03 -3.59 4.65
CA ASN A 77 -12.25 -4.48 3.78
C ASN A 77 -11.14 -5.22 4.55
N ARG A 78 -10.42 -4.52 5.43
CA ARG A 78 -9.40 -5.09 6.30
C ARG A 78 -9.98 -6.19 7.18
N ASP A 79 -11.10 -5.91 7.84
CA ASP A 79 -11.73 -6.82 8.78
C ASP A 79 -12.28 -8.06 8.07
N PHE A 80 -12.81 -7.88 6.85
CA PHE A 80 -13.21 -9.00 6.00
C PHE A 80 -12.04 -9.89 5.60
N ILE A 81 -10.89 -9.33 5.21
CA ILE A 81 -9.69 -10.11 4.91
C ILE A 81 -9.28 -10.95 6.12
N ALA A 82 -9.29 -10.34 7.32
CA ALA A 82 -8.96 -11.03 8.57
C ALA A 82 -9.88 -12.24 8.80
N GLN A 83 -11.20 -12.02 8.72
CA GLN A 83 -12.21 -13.06 8.94
C GLN A 83 -12.09 -14.17 7.88
N TYR A 84 -11.96 -13.80 6.61
CA TYR A 84 -11.87 -14.75 5.51
C TYR A 84 -10.63 -15.64 5.61
N LEU A 85 -9.46 -15.06 5.89
CA LEU A 85 -8.22 -15.83 6.05
C LEU A 85 -8.33 -16.78 7.25
N ALA A 86 -8.86 -16.33 8.37
CA ALA A 86 -9.03 -17.17 9.55
C ALA A 86 -9.98 -18.36 9.32
N GLN A 87 -11.02 -18.19 8.51
CA GLN A 87 -12.03 -19.23 8.23
C GLN A 87 -11.59 -20.18 7.12
N GLU A 88 -11.05 -19.64 6.01
CA GLU A 88 -10.91 -20.37 4.76
C GLU A 88 -9.47 -20.73 4.41
N MET A 89 -8.48 -19.99 4.95
CA MET A 89 -7.06 -20.18 4.67
C MET A 89 -6.19 -19.96 5.91
N PRO A 90 -6.44 -20.67 7.04
CA PRO A 90 -5.74 -20.42 8.31
C PRO A 90 -4.23 -20.65 8.24
N GLN A 91 -3.73 -21.30 7.20
CA GLN A 91 -2.30 -21.46 6.91
C GLN A 91 -1.63 -20.18 6.38
N ILE A 92 -2.39 -19.20 5.89
CA ILE A 92 -1.85 -17.90 5.48
C ILE A 92 -1.94 -16.96 6.68
N GLY A 93 -0.78 -16.62 7.25
CA GLY A 93 -0.73 -15.66 8.34
C GLY A 93 -1.11 -14.27 7.87
N TYR A 94 -1.75 -13.50 8.74
CA TYR A 94 -2.18 -12.14 8.44
C TYR A 94 -1.79 -11.17 9.55
N TYR A 95 -1.06 -10.14 9.18
CA TYR A 95 -0.75 -9.01 10.06
C TYR A 95 -1.74 -7.90 9.78
N GLN A 96 -2.74 -7.77 10.66
CA GLN A 96 -3.77 -6.74 10.51
C GLN A 96 -3.15 -5.34 10.62
N PRO A 97 -3.25 -4.51 9.58
CA PRO A 97 -2.63 -3.20 9.58
C PRO A 97 -3.38 -2.22 10.47
N GLU A 98 -2.65 -1.53 11.34
CA GLU A 98 -3.13 -0.36 12.10
C GLU A 98 -3.15 0.91 11.23
N GLY A 99 -2.43 0.89 10.10
CA GLY A 99 -2.39 1.99 9.14
C GLY A 99 -2.11 1.50 7.72
N THR A 100 -2.43 2.37 6.75
CA THR A 100 -2.41 2.09 5.30
C THR A 100 -3.49 1.12 4.82
N PHE A 101 -3.66 1.03 3.50
CA PHE A 101 -4.56 0.09 2.83
C PHE A 101 -3.83 -1.14 2.25
N LEU A 102 -2.73 -1.54 2.89
CA LEU A 102 -1.84 -2.61 2.44
C LEU A 102 -1.79 -3.74 3.48
N ALA A 103 -2.28 -4.92 3.12
CA ALA A 103 -2.25 -6.13 3.92
C ALA A 103 -0.94 -6.90 3.71
N TRP A 104 -0.34 -7.39 4.78
CA TRP A 104 0.88 -8.19 4.75
C TRP A 104 0.54 -9.65 5.06
N LEU A 105 0.70 -10.52 4.06
CA LEU A 105 0.29 -11.92 4.09
C LEU A 105 1.53 -12.81 4.21
N ASP A 106 1.52 -13.73 5.17
CA ASP A 106 2.58 -14.69 5.45
C ASP A 106 2.24 -16.07 4.86
N PHE A 107 3.03 -16.51 3.89
CA PHE A 107 2.88 -17.81 3.23
C PHE A 107 3.88 -18.84 3.77
N SER A 108 4.50 -18.61 4.92
CA SER A 108 5.55 -19.48 5.46
C SER A 108 5.12 -20.94 5.68
N ALA A 109 3.85 -21.17 6.02
CA ALA A 109 3.29 -22.52 6.16
C ALA A 109 2.93 -23.19 4.83
N CYS A 110 2.99 -22.47 3.70
CA CYS A 110 2.64 -23.00 2.38
C CYS A 110 3.80 -23.69 1.66
N GLY A 111 5.00 -23.72 2.27
CA GLY A 111 6.19 -24.37 1.68
C GLY A 111 6.78 -23.67 0.44
N LEU A 112 6.30 -22.46 0.11
CA LEU A 112 6.77 -21.64 -1.01
C LEU A 112 7.51 -20.39 -0.49
N ALA A 113 8.46 -19.90 -1.27
CA ALA A 113 9.20 -18.68 -0.98
C ALA A 113 9.76 -18.03 -2.25
N GLY A 114 10.07 -16.75 -2.17
CA GLY A 114 10.74 -15.97 -3.20
C GLY A 114 10.01 -15.97 -4.53
N GLU A 115 10.78 -16.11 -5.61
CA GLU A 115 10.25 -16.15 -6.97
C GLU A 115 9.22 -17.26 -7.16
N LYS A 116 9.42 -18.44 -6.55
CA LYS A 116 8.46 -19.56 -6.66
C LYS A 116 7.09 -19.20 -6.07
N LEU A 117 7.06 -18.49 -4.93
CA LEU A 117 5.81 -18.01 -4.34
C LEU A 117 5.14 -16.99 -5.26
N GLN A 118 5.92 -16.04 -5.78
CA GLN A 118 5.41 -15.02 -6.69
C GLN A 118 4.83 -15.62 -7.98
N GLU A 119 5.55 -16.54 -8.60
CA GLU A 119 5.13 -17.27 -9.80
C GLU A 119 3.89 -18.11 -9.54
N PHE A 120 3.83 -18.81 -8.40
CA PHE A 120 2.66 -19.60 -8.03
C PHE A 120 1.40 -18.73 -7.92
N ILE A 121 1.46 -17.64 -7.16
CA ILE A 121 0.32 -16.73 -7.00
C ILE A 121 -0.08 -16.09 -8.33
N LEU A 122 0.90 -15.70 -9.15
CA LEU A 122 0.62 -15.11 -10.46
C LEU A 122 -0.03 -16.12 -11.43
N GLN A 123 0.53 -17.32 -11.55
CA GLN A 123 0.14 -18.29 -12.58
C GLN A 123 -1.06 -19.14 -12.17
N GLN A 124 -1.10 -19.59 -10.90
CA GLN A 124 -2.14 -20.48 -10.39
C GLN A 124 -3.33 -19.70 -9.87
N ALA A 125 -3.10 -18.72 -8.98
CA ALA A 125 -4.19 -17.90 -8.46
C ALA A 125 -4.63 -16.79 -9.44
N ARG A 126 -3.81 -16.42 -10.44
CA ARG A 126 -4.13 -15.30 -11.35
C ARG A 126 -4.40 -14.00 -10.58
N VAL A 127 -3.62 -13.77 -9.53
CA VAL A 127 -3.63 -12.56 -8.70
C VAL A 127 -2.24 -11.96 -8.73
N VAL A 128 -2.15 -10.64 -8.90
CA VAL A 128 -0.87 -9.92 -8.83
C VAL A 128 -0.77 -9.25 -7.46
N LEU A 129 0.21 -9.69 -6.66
CA LEU A 129 0.57 -9.09 -5.38
C LEU A 129 1.99 -8.51 -5.47
N ASN A 130 2.37 -7.64 -4.52
CA ASN A 130 3.77 -7.25 -4.43
C ASN A 130 4.53 -8.32 -3.62
N ALA A 131 5.58 -8.90 -4.20
CA ALA A 131 6.39 -9.89 -3.51
C ALA A 131 7.14 -9.27 -2.33
N GLY A 132 7.13 -9.94 -1.18
CA GLY A 132 7.71 -9.42 0.04
C GLY A 132 9.23 -9.22 -0.04
N ILE A 133 9.90 -10.01 -0.89
CA ILE A 133 11.35 -9.94 -1.13
C ILE A 133 11.82 -8.55 -1.60
N ILE A 134 10.97 -7.76 -2.26
CA ILE A 134 11.33 -6.40 -2.69
C ILE A 134 11.48 -5.42 -1.51
N PHE A 135 11.02 -5.81 -0.31
CA PHE A 135 11.09 -5.01 0.91
C PHE A 135 12.22 -5.46 1.86
N GLY A 136 12.94 -6.55 1.54
CA GLY A 136 14.00 -7.12 2.37
C GLY A 136 14.04 -8.65 2.32
N ALA A 137 15.16 -9.24 2.72
CA ALA A 137 15.35 -10.70 2.71
C ALA A 137 14.35 -11.43 3.62
N GLU A 138 13.94 -10.78 4.70
CA GLU A 138 12.95 -11.23 5.68
C GLU A 138 11.55 -11.35 5.06
N GLY A 139 11.28 -10.62 3.98
CA GLY A 139 10.03 -10.66 3.22
C GLY A 139 9.91 -11.84 2.26
N ASN A 140 10.90 -12.74 2.19
CA ASN A 140 10.95 -13.81 1.18
C ASN A 140 9.74 -14.76 1.18
N LYS A 141 9.00 -14.86 2.30
CA LYS A 141 7.79 -15.71 2.42
C LYS A 141 6.49 -14.90 2.46
N PHE A 142 6.57 -13.61 2.18
CA PHE A 142 5.45 -12.69 2.33
C PHE A 142 4.99 -12.13 0.99
N MET A 143 3.73 -11.71 0.94
CA MET A 143 3.16 -10.97 -0.19
C MET A 143 2.31 -9.82 0.34
N ARG A 144 2.36 -8.67 -0.32
CA ARG A 144 1.56 -7.49 0.03
C ARG A 144 0.35 -7.35 -0.88
N LEU A 145 -0.83 -7.39 -0.28
CA LEU A 145 -2.12 -7.19 -0.94
C LEU A 145 -2.56 -5.72 -0.76
N ASN A 146 -3.00 -5.08 -1.85
CA ASN A 146 -3.65 -3.78 -1.80
C ASN A 146 -5.18 -3.98 -1.76
N PHE A 147 -5.82 -3.49 -0.69
CA PHE A 147 -7.28 -3.61 -0.50
C PHE A 147 -8.04 -2.28 -0.67
N ALA A 148 -7.38 -1.23 -1.19
CA ALA A 148 -8.04 -0.01 -1.67
C ALA A 148 -8.69 -0.24 -3.05
N CYS A 149 -9.69 -1.12 -3.07
CA CYS A 149 -10.48 -1.46 -4.25
C CYS A 149 -11.89 -1.92 -3.84
N PRO A 150 -12.82 -2.10 -4.80
CA PRO A 150 -14.14 -2.65 -4.49
C PRO A 150 -14.07 -3.99 -3.75
N ARG A 151 -14.95 -4.23 -2.77
CA ARG A 151 -15.00 -5.43 -1.93
C ARG A 151 -15.00 -6.70 -2.78
N ALA A 152 -15.80 -6.71 -3.84
CA ALA A 152 -15.89 -7.83 -4.79
C ALA A 152 -14.53 -8.21 -5.41
N GLN A 153 -13.61 -7.25 -5.57
CA GLN A 153 -12.27 -7.53 -6.10
C GLN A 153 -11.37 -8.17 -5.03
N VAL A 154 -11.51 -7.77 -3.77
CA VAL A 154 -10.84 -8.43 -2.63
C VAL A 154 -11.34 -9.86 -2.48
N GLU A 155 -12.66 -10.06 -2.44
CA GLU A 155 -13.30 -11.38 -2.38
C GLU A 155 -12.81 -12.29 -3.50
N ARG A 156 -12.85 -11.81 -4.75
CA ARG A 156 -12.39 -12.57 -5.91
C ARG A 156 -10.91 -12.93 -5.83
N ALA A 157 -10.06 -12.04 -5.32
CA ALA A 157 -8.64 -12.31 -5.14
C ALA A 157 -8.40 -13.39 -4.09
N LEU A 158 -9.08 -13.31 -2.93
CA LEU A 158 -8.95 -14.30 -1.86
C LEU A 158 -9.50 -15.67 -2.28
N GLU A 159 -10.65 -15.73 -2.95
CA GLU A 159 -11.22 -16.97 -3.48
C GLU A 159 -10.25 -17.64 -4.48
N ARG A 160 -9.66 -16.85 -5.37
CA ARG A 160 -8.65 -17.36 -6.31
C ARG A 160 -7.40 -17.92 -5.63
N ILE A 161 -6.92 -17.26 -4.57
CA ILE A 161 -5.78 -17.73 -3.78
C ILE A 161 -6.16 -19.04 -3.08
N LYS A 162 -7.33 -19.09 -2.44
CA LYS A 162 -7.86 -20.31 -1.81
C LYS A 162 -7.91 -21.48 -2.79
N MET A 163 -8.53 -21.28 -3.95
CA MET A 163 -8.64 -22.30 -4.99
C MET A 163 -7.28 -22.77 -5.53
N ALA A 164 -6.24 -21.93 -5.51
CA ALA A 164 -4.90 -22.31 -5.97
C ALA A 164 -4.22 -23.28 -4.99
N PHE A 165 -4.52 -23.18 -3.70
CA PHE A 165 -4.00 -24.09 -2.66
C PHE A 165 -4.91 -25.30 -2.40
N ASP A 166 -6.04 -25.43 -3.10
CA ASP A 166 -6.91 -26.58 -2.98
C ASP A 166 -6.22 -27.85 -3.55
N PRO A 167 -6.03 -28.91 -2.75
CA PRO A 167 -5.32 -30.12 -3.15
C PRO A 167 -5.92 -30.83 -4.38
N ILE A 168 -7.18 -30.58 -4.74
CA ILE A 168 -7.80 -31.15 -5.94
C ILE A 168 -7.15 -30.60 -7.23
N LYS A 169 -6.59 -29.38 -7.20
CA LYS A 169 -5.90 -28.76 -8.35
C LYS A 169 -4.37 -28.90 -8.34
N MET A 170 -3.80 -29.46 -7.28
CA MET A 170 -2.35 -29.70 -7.19
C MET A 170 -1.91 -31.07 -7.78
N LYS A 171 -2.85 -31.85 -8.34
CA LYS A 171 -2.58 -33.07 -9.14
C LYS A 171 -2.71 -32.77 -10.62
#